data_AF-A0AAE1BQI7-F1
#
_entry.id   AF-A0AAE1BQI7-F1
#
_cell.length_a   1.000
_cell.length_b   1.000
_cell.length_c   1.000
_cell.angle_alpha   90.00
_cell.angle_beta   90.00
_cell.angle_gamma   90.00
#
_symmetry.space_group_name_H-M   'P 1'
#
loop_
_entity.id
_entity.type
_entity.pdbx_description
1 polymer ?
#
loop_
_entity_poly.entity_id
_entity_poly.type
_entity_poly.pdbx_seq_one_letter_code
_entity_poly.pdbx_strand_id
1 'polypeptide(L)'
;MNQFVNKKFSNQYKATIGADFLTKEVMVDDRLVTMQIWDTAGQERFQSLGVAFYRGADCCVLCYDVTSPNSFKSLDSWRDEFLIQASPRDPDHFPFVVLGNKIDLENRAVSTKRAQQWCHSKNEVPYFETSAKEAINVELAFQTIAHQGKAGRVCLLMTAVSWFL
;
A
#
# COMPACT_ATOMS: atom_id res chain seq x y z
N MET A 1 -6.95 2.00 -3.15
CA MET A 1 -7.73 1.02 -3.93
C MET A 1 -8.88 1.64 -4.74
N ASN A 2 -9.95 2.14 -4.12
CA ASN A 2 -11.15 2.62 -4.84
C ASN A 2 -10.89 3.72 -5.87
N GLN A 3 -10.05 4.71 -5.55
CA GLN A 3 -9.71 5.76 -6.50
C GLN A 3 -9.00 5.20 -7.75
N PHE A 4 -8.14 4.20 -7.59
CA PHE A 4 -7.42 3.59 -8.70
C PHE A 4 -8.34 2.76 -9.61
N VAL A 5 -9.18 1.91 -9.00
CA VAL A 5 -10.02 0.95 -9.73
C VAL A 5 -11.28 1.60 -10.28
N ASN A 6 -11.99 2.35 -9.43
CA ASN A 6 -13.34 2.85 -9.72
C ASN A 6 -13.37 4.34 -10.09
N LYS A 7 -12.23 5.05 -10.01
CA LYS A 7 -12.14 6.51 -10.16
C LYS A 7 -13.15 7.25 -9.25
N LYS A 8 -13.32 6.71 -8.04
CA LYS A 8 -14.25 7.19 -7.02
C LYS A 8 -13.54 7.41 -5.69
N PHE A 9 -13.95 8.47 -5.02
CA PHE A 9 -13.58 8.79 -3.64
C PHE A 9 -14.85 9.07 -2.83
N SER A 10 -14.83 8.70 -1.55
CA SER A 10 -15.92 8.93 -0.60
C SER A 10 -15.36 9.51 0.69
N ASN A 11 -15.95 10.61 1.16
CA ASN A 11 -15.63 11.18 2.47
C ASN A 11 -16.21 10.34 3.63
N GLN A 12 -17.18 9.46 3.36
CA GLN A 12 -17.71 8.55 4.39
C GLN A 12 -16.72 7.41 4.61
N TYR A 13 -16.16 7.38 5.82
CA TYR A 13 -15.35 6.27 6.29
C TYR A 13 -16.20 5.02 6.47
N LYS A 14 -15.81 3.93 5.79
CA LYS A 14 -16.29 2.58 6.05
C LYS A 14 -15.08 1.72 6.38
N ALA A 15 -15.00 1.23 7.61
CA ALA A 15 -13.92 0.35 8.02
C ALA A 15 -13.97 -0.97 7.23
N THR A 16 -12.84 -1.37 6.65
CA THR A 16 -12.68 -2.70 6.06
C THR A 16 -12.73 -3.75 7.17
N ILE A 17 -13.62 -4.73 7.07
CA ILE A 17 -13.71 -5.87 7.99
C ILE A 17 -13.07 -7.07 7.29
N GLY A 18 -11.94 -7.55 7.82
CA GLY A 18 -11.16 -8.63 7.19
C GLY A 18 -10.34 -8.13 6.01
N ALA A 19 -10.71 -8.55 4.80
CA ALA A 19 -10.10 -8.09 3.56
C ALA A 19 -11.15 -7.89 2.46
N ASP A 20 -10.99 -6.85 1.67
CA ASP A 20 -11.75 -6.60 0.43
C ASP A 20 -10.80 -6.77 -0.75
N PHE A 21 -11.29 -7.20 -1.91
CA PHE A 21 -10.45 -7.33 -3.10
C PHE A 21 -11.12 -6.74 -4.33
N LEU A 22 -10.32 -6.04 -5.13
CA LEU A 22 -10.71 -5.53 -6.44
C LEU A 22 -9.71 -5.97 -7.51
N THR A 23 -10.22 -6.19 -8.71
CA THR A 23 -9.39 -6.55 -9.87
C THR A 23 -9.35 -5.39 -10.85
N LYS A 24 -8.17 -5.10 -11.42
CA LYS A 24 -8.01 -4.16 -12.53
C LYS A 24 -6.93 -4.65 -13.50
N GLU A 25 -7.24 -4.59 -14.79
CA GLU A 25 -6.25 -4.83 -15.84
C GLU A 25 -5.43 -3.56 -16.08
N VAL A 26 -4.12 -3.73 -16.19
CA VAL A 26 -3.15 -2.67 -16.46
C VAL A 26 -2.16 -3.12 -17.52
N MET A 27 -1.69 -2.17 -18.33
CA MET A 27 -0.61 -2.42 -19.27
C MET A 27 0.74 -2.16 -18.59
N VAL A 28 1.61 -3.17 -18.56
CA VAL A 28 2.99 -3.10 -18.04
C VAL A 28 3.92 -3.64 -19.13
N ASP A 29 4.83 -2.81 -19.63
CA ASP A 29 5.79 -3.19 -20.69
C ASP A 29 5.13 -3.89 -21.88
N ASP A 30 4.05 -3.30 -22.40
CA ASP A 30 3.22 -3.83 -23.50
C ASP A 30 2.54 -5.17 -23.23
N ARG A 31 2.47 -5.60 -21.95
CA ARG A 31 1.74 -6.79 -21.52
C ARG A 31 0.54 -6.39 -20.68
N LEU A 32 -0.60 -6.99 -20.98
CA LEU A 32 -1.80 -6.87 -20.15
C LEU A 32 -1.63 -7.74 -18.90
N VAL A 33 -1.67 -7.11 -17.73
CA VAL A 33 -1.53 -7.77 -16.43
C VAL A 33 -2.80 -7.54 -15.62
N THR A 34 -3.35 -8.61 -15.06
CA THR A 34 -4.47 -8.53 -14.13
C THR A 34 -3.93 -8.33 -12.70
N MET A 35 -4.15 -7.14 -12.14
CA MET A 35 -3.87 -6.84 -10.73
C MET A 35 -5.03 -7.29 -9.86
N GLN A 36 -4.73 -8.03 -8.80
CA GLN A 36 -5.65 -8.35 -7.71
C GLN A 36 -5.22 -7.54 -6.49
N ILE A 37 -6.00 -6.52 -6.14
CA ILE A 37 -5.69 -5.57 -5.07
C ILE A 37 -6.50 -5.95 -3.84
N TRP A 38 -5.81 -6.37 -2.80
CA TRP A 38 -6.36 -6.73 -1.50
C TRP A 38 -6.20 -5.56 -0.54
N ASP A 39 -7.30 -4.97 -0.09
CA ASP A 39 -7.33 -3.99 1.00
C ASP A 39 -7.52 -4.72 2.32
N THR A 40 -6.64 -4.49 3.28
CA THR A 40 -6.69 -5.14 4.59
C THR A 40 -7.13 -4.20 5.69
N ALA A 41 -7.79 -4.74 6.70
CA ALA A 41 -8.18 -3.98 7.87
C ALA A 41 -6.94 -3.45 8.63
N GLY A 42 -6.78 -2.13 8.67
CA GLY A 42 -5.71 -1.45 9.41
C GLY A 42 -5.95 -1.30 10.91
N GLN A 43 -7.09 -1.77 11.44
CA GLN A 43 -7.36 -1.78 12.88
C GLN A 43 -6.78 -3.05 13.51
N GLU A 44 -6.01 -2.88 14.58
CA GLU A 44 -5.41 -3.96 15.37
C GLU A 44 -6.40 -5.08 15.74
N ARG A 45 -7.64 -4.71 16.04
CA ARG A 45 -8.72 -5.63 16.42
C ARG A 45 -9.16 -6.58 15.29
N PHE A 46 -8.84 -6.24 14.05
CA PHE A 46 -9.17 -7.01 12.85
C PHE A 46 -7.93 -7.49 12.08
N GLN A 47 -6.71 -7.19 12.56
CA GLN A 47 -5.44 -7.58 11.93
C GLN A 47 -5.36 -9.09 11.69
N SER A 48 -5.79 -9.90 12.66
CA SER A 48 -5.76 -11.37 12.58
C SER A 48 -6.58 -11.94 11.41
N LEU A 49 -7.59 -11.20 10.92
CA LEU A 49 -8.41 -11.61 9.77
C LEU A 49 -7.69 -11.38 8.43
N GLY A 50 -6.74 -10.45 8.37
CA GLY A 50 -5.98 -10.12 7.16
C GLY A 50 -4.86 -11.10 6.84
N VAL A 51 -4.34 -11.81 7.85
CA VAL A 51 -3.15 -12.67 7.79
C VAL A 51 -3.26 -13.78 6.72
N ALA A 52 -4.46 -14.33 6.52
CA ALA A 52 -4.70 -15.39 5.53
C ALA A 52 -4.39 -14.94 4.08
N PHE A 53 -4.44 -13.63 3.80
CA PHE A 53 -4.29 -13.07 2.46
C PHE A 53 -2.87 -12.61 2.13
N TYR A 54 -1.93 -12.75 3.07
CA TYR A 54 -0.55 -12.29 2.88
C TYR A 54 0.27 -13.27 2.04
N ARG A 55 -0.01 -14.58 2.18
CA ARG A 55 0.71 -15.63 1.47
C ARG A 55 0.40 -15.57 -0.02
N GLY A 56 1.45 -15.60 -0.83
CA GLY A 56 1.34 -15.51 -2.29
C GLY A 56 1.15 -14.09 -2.82
N ALA A 57 1.26 -13.06 -1.97
CA ALA A 57 1.38 -11.70 -2.45
C ALA A 57 2.67 -11.52 -3.27
N ASP A 58 2.56 -10.82 -4.40
CA ASP A 58 3.69 -10.51 -5.29
C ASP A 58 4.32 -9.16 -4.95
N CYS A 59 3.60 -8.29 -4.24
CA CYS A 59 4.05 -7.00 -3.76
C CYS A 59 3.23 -6.56 -2.53
N CYS A 60 3.86 -5.82 -1.62
CA CYS A 60 3.21 -5.23 -0.45
C CYS A 60 3.28 -3.70 -0.49
N VAL A 61 2.14 -3.06 -0.30
CA VAL A 61 2.02 -1.60 -0.23
C VAL A 61 1.79 -1.18 1.21
N LEU A 62 2.76 -0.43 1.72
CA LEU A 62 2.67 0.19 3.04
C LEU A 62 2.18 1.63 2.87
N CYS A 63 1.01 1.94 3.40
CA CYS A 63 0.42 3.27 3.25
C CYS A 63 0.28 3.96 4.61
N TYR A 64 0.73 5.22 4.70
CA TYR A 64 0.56 6.04 5.90
C TYR A 64 -0.05 7.41 5.55
N ASP A 65 -0.49 8.14 6.57
CA ASP A 65 -1.03 9.49 6.44
C ASP A 65 0.05 10.53 6.77
N VAL A 66 0.33 11.45 5.84
CA VAL A 66 1.35 12.49 6.02
C VAL A 66 1.08 13.45 7.16
N THR A 67 -0.16 13.52 7.65
CA THR A 67 -0.60 14.32 8.79
C THR A 67 -0.50 13.56 10.13
N SER A 68 -0.25 12.24 10.10
CA SER A 68 -0.21 11.38 11.29
C SER A 68 1.16 10.72 11.47
N PRO A 69 2.03 11.27 12.35
CA PRO A 69 3.35 10.69 12.62
C PRO A 69 3.31 9.27 13.18
N ASN A 70 2.23 8.91 13.90
CA ASN A 70 2.04 7.57 14.44
C ASN A 70 1.81 6.57 13.31
N SER A 71 1.04 6.93 12.28
CA SER A 71 0.86 6.05 11.12
C SER A 71 2.19 5.75 10.42
N PHE A 72 3.07 6.75 10.32
CA PHE A 72 4.40 6.55 9.75
C PHE A 72 5.29 5.65 10.62
N LYS A 73 5.29 5.84 11.95
CA LYS A 73 6.08 5.00 12.87
C LYS A 73 5.68 3.53 12.81
N SER A 74 4.41 3.24 12.58
CA SER A 74 3.90 1.88 12.52
C SER A 74 4.31 1.12 11.25
N LEU A 75 4.91 1.77 10.25
CA LEU A 75 5.37 1.11 9.02
C LEU A 75 6.38 -0.02 9.28
N ASP A 76 7.25 0.14 10.28
CA ASP A 76 8.20 -0.92 10.67
C ASP A 76 7.45 -2.18 11.13
N SER A 77 6.47 -2.03 12.02
CA SER A 77 5.66 -3.15 12.51
C SER A 77 4.88 -3.84 11.40
N TRP A 78 4.28 -3.08 10.48
CA TRP A 78 3.54 -3.65 9.35
C TRP A 78 4.44 -4.38 8.35
N ARG A 79 5.65 -3.86 8.10
CA ARG A 79 6.63 -4.55 7.27
C ARG A 79 7.04 -5.88 7.91
N ASP A 80 7.39 -5.88 9.19
CA ASP A 80 7.84 -7.07 9.90
C ASP A 80 6.72 -8.11 9.99
N GLU A 81 5.50 -7.69 10.32
CA GLU A 81 4.30 -8.53 10.32
C GLU A 81 4.08 -9.17 8.93
N PHE A 82 4.16 -8.37 7.86
CA PHE A 82 4.02 -8.91 6.51
C PHE A 82 5.06 -9.99 6.21
N LEU A 83 6.33 -9.73 6.49
CA LEU A 83 7.42 -10.69 6.22
C LEU A 83 7.24 -11.99 6.99
N ILE A 84 6.82 -11.92 8.26
CA ILE A 84 6.54 -13.09 9.09
C ILE A 84 5.39 -13.91 8.49
N GLN A 85 4.26 -13.26 8.21
CA GLN A 85 3.03 -13.95 7.83
C GLN A 85 3.01 -14.42 6.37
N ALA A 86 3.51 -13.60 5.45
CA ALA A 86 3.63 -13.96 4.03
C ALA A 86 4.71 -15.02 3.82
N SER A 87 5.75 -15.03 4.66
CA SER A 87 6.91 -15.92 4.55
C SER A 87 7.45 -16.00 3.11
N PRO A 88 7.80 -14.86 2.48
CA PRO A 88 8.29 -14.86 1.11
C PRO A 88 9.62 -15.62 1.01
N ARG A 89 9.87 -16.23 -0.15
CA ARG A 89 11.11 -17.02 -0.38
C ARG A 89 12.39 -16.20 -0.21
N ASP A 90 12.32 -14.91 -0.52
CA ASP A 90 13.42 -13.96 -0.43
C ASP A 90 12.90 -12.69 0.27
N PRO A 91 12.94 -12.63 1.62
CA PRO A 91 12.38 -11.52 2.38
C PRO A 91 13.19 -10.21 2.22
N ASP A 92 14.49 -10.30 1.95
CA ASP A 92 15.38 -9.14 1.81
C ASP A 92 15.13 -8.39 0.49
N HIS A 93 14.69 -9.11 -0.54
CA HIS A 93 14.36 -8.55 -1.87
C HIS A 93 12.88 -8.63 -2.20
N PHE A 94 12.01 -8.89 -1.22
CA PHE A 94 10.58 -8.85 -1.46
C PHE A 94 10.15 -7.42 -1.85
N PRO A 95 9.37 -7.22 -2.91
CA PRO A 95 9.03 -5.88 -3.39
C PRO A 95 8.00 -5.21 -2.47
N PHE A 96 8.42 -4.10 -1.86
CA PHE A 96 7.54 -3.18 -1.15
C PHE A 96 7.40 -1.87 -1.93
N VAL A 97 6.30 -1.15 -1.70
CA VAL A 97 6.12 0.24 -2.11
C VAL A 97 5.51 1.02 -0.96
N VAL A 98 5.99 2.23 -0.70
CA VAL A 98 5.48 3.10 0.38
C VAL A 98 4.67 4.24 -0.21
N LEU A 99 3.48 4.46 0.33
CA LEU A 99 2.61 5.58 -0.03
C LEU A 99 2.44 6.52 1.17
N GLY A 100 2.89 7.76 1.04
CA GLY A 100 2.50 8.86 1.92
C GLY A 100 1.24 9.51 1.38
N ASN A 101 0.08 9.12 1.90
CA ASN A 101 -1.21 9.56 1.40
C ASN A 101 -1.69 10.85 2.11
N LYS A 102 -2.71 11.51 1.53
CA LYS A 102 -3.36 12.74 2.01
C LYS A 102 -2.52 14.00 1.90
N ILE A 103 -1.72 14.10 0.85
CA ILE A 103 -0.92 15.31 0.58
C ILE A 103 -1.77 16.54 0.22
N ASP A 104 -3.06 16.36 -0.02
CA ASP A 104 -4.03 17.44 -0.18
C ASP A 104 -4.33 18.19 1.13
N LEU A 105 -3.92 17.65 2.28
CA LEU A 105 -4.08 18.30 3.58
C LEU A 105 -2.87 19.17 3.94
N GLU A 106 -3.12 20.37 4.45
CA GLU A 106 -2.07 21.35 4.77
C GLU A 106 -1.30 21.04 6.08
N ASN A 107 -1.92 20.31 7.02
CA ASN A 107 -1.37 19.99 8.34
C ASN A 107 -0.37 18.81 8.32
N ARG A 108 0.57 18.83 7.37
CA ARG A 108 1.61 17.81 7.24
C ARG A 108 2.45 17.72 8.52
N ALA A 109 2.61 16.51 9.04
CA ALA A 109 3.41 16.20 10.23
C ALA A 109 4.59 15.25 9.93
N VAL A 110 4.62 14.64 8.75
CA VAL A 110 5.73 13.80 8.26
C VAL A 110 6.35 14.44 7.02
N SER A 111 7.61 14.85 7.13
CA SER A 111 8.34 15.45 6.01
C SER A 111 8.71 14.41 4.96
N THR A 112 8.68 14.81 3.69
CA THR A 112 9.10 13.99 2.54
C THR A 112 10.50 13.42 2.75
N LYS A 113 11.44 14.25 3.22
CA LYS A 113 12.82 13.84 3.52
C LYS A 113 12.88 12.68 4.53
N ARG A 114 12.07 12.75 5.60
CA ARG A 114 12.04 11.68 6.62
C ARG A 114 11.51 10.37 6.04
N ALA A 115 10.45 10.44 5.23
CA ALA A 115 9.89 9.26 4.58
C ALA A 115 10.87 8.63 3.59
N GLN A 116 11.52 9.44 2.76
CA GLN A 116 12.55 8.99 1.82
C GLN A 116 13.75 8.33 2.52
N GLN A 117 14.23 8.91 3.63
CA GLN A 117 15.31 8.32 4.41
C GLN A 117 14.95 6.94 4.97
N TRP A 118 13.72 6.77 5.45
CA TRP A 118 13.23 5.46 5.90
C TRP A 118 13.20 4.47 4.73
N CYS A 119 12.67 4.87 3.57
CA CYS A 119 12.59 4.00 2.40
C CYS A 119 13.98 3.56 1.89
N HIS A 120 14.94 4.49 1.87
CA HIS A 120 16.34 4.21 1.54
C HIS A 120 16.95 3.17 2.50
N SER A 121 16.69 3.29 3.80
CA SER A 121 17.17 2.34 4.82
C SER A 121 16.55 0.93 4.72
N LYS A 122 15.48 0.76 3.92
CA LYS A 122 14.74 -0.51 3.76
C LYS A 122 14.99 -1.17 2.40
N ASN A 123 16.20 -1.02 1.85
CA ASN A 123 16.60 -1.56 0.54
C ASN A 123 16.02 -0.76 -0.65
N GLU A 124 16.12 0.58 -0.58
CA GLU A 124 15.69 1.49 -1.66
C GLU A 124 14.23 1.30 -2.09
N VAL A 125 13.34 1.15 -1.11
CA VAL A 125 11.91 0.93 -1.38
C VAL A 125 11.31 2.14 -2.13
N PRO A 126 10.61 1.93 -3.26
CA PRO A 126 9.93 3.02 -3.96
C PRO A 126 8.93 3.77 -3.06
N TYR A 127 8.96 5.10 -3.14
CA TYR A 127 8.13 5.98 -2.33
C TYR A 127 7.33 6.96 -3.20
N PHE A 128 6.03 7.06 -2.93
CA PHE A 128 5.14 8.01 -3.59
C PHE A 128 4.35 8.83 -2.57
N GLU A 129 4.27 10.12 -2.82
CA GLU A 129 3.33 11.00 -2.16
C GLU A 129 2.03 11.04 -2.96
N THR A 130 0.91 10.67 -2.34
CA THR A 130 -0.36 10.46 -3.05
C THR A 130 -1.52 11.21 -2.39
N SER A 131 -2.54 11.52 -3.18
CA SER A 131 -3.86 11.90 -2.68
C SER A 131 -4.92 11.01 -3.32
N ALA A 132 -5.55 10.17 -2.53
CA ALA A 132 -6.72 9.41 -2.99
C ALA A 132 -7.90 10.35 -3.33
N LYS A 133 -8.02 11.48 -2.62
CA LYS A 133 -9.09 12.46 -2.83
C LYS A 133 -8.96 13.19 -4.16
N GLU A 134 -7.79 13.76 -4.40
CA GLU A 134 -7.48 14.58 -5.59
C GLU A 134 -6.88 13.76 -6.75
N ALA A 135 -6.82 12.43 -6.61
CA ALA A 135 -6.22 11.49 -7.57
C ALA A 135 -4.72 11.73 -7.88
N ILE A 136 -3.99 12.44 -7.01
CA ILE A 136 -2.59 12.79 -7.23
C ILE A 136 -1.70 11.55 -7.05
N ASN A 137 -0.85 11.27 -8.06
CA ASN A 137 0.12 10.18 -8.11
C ASN A 137 -0.43 8.76 -7.89
N VAL A 138 -1.75 8.57 -7.83
CA VAL A 138 -2.37 7.26 -7.63
C VAL A 138 -2.04 6.33 -8.79
N GLU A 139 -2.21 6.77 -10.04
CA GLU A 139 -1.95 5.92 -11.21
C GLU A 139 -0.46 5.54 -11.29
N LEU A 140 0.44 6.50 -11.10
CA LEU A 140 1.89 6.29 -11.17
C LEU A 140 2.37 5.29 -10.09
N ALA A 141 1.85 5.41 -8.87
CA ALA A 141 2.17 4.48 -7.80
C ALA A 141 1.75 3.04 -8.17
N PHE A 142 0.51 2.85 -8.66
CA PHE A 142 0.02 1.53 -9.05
C PHE A 142 0.70 0.95 -10.28
N GLN A 143 1.14 1.79 -11.24
CA GLN A 143 1.97 1.34 -12.37
C GLN A 143 3.33 0.80 -11.87
N THR A 144 3.97 1.51 -10.94
CA THR A 144 5.24 1.06 -10.34
C THR A 144 5.06 -0.25 -9.59
N ILE A 145 3.98 -0.37 -8.80
CA ILE A 145 3.60 -1.59 -8.11
C ILE A 145 3.42 -2.75 -9.10
N ALA A 146 2.69 -2.52 -10.20
CA ALA A 146 2.44 -3.54 -11.21
C ALA A 146 3.72 -4.00 -11.90
N HIS A 147 4.69 -3.10 -12.10
CA HIS A 147 6.00 -3.42 -12.67
C HIS A 147 6.90 -4.21 -11.70
N GLN A 148 6.77 -3.98 -10.39
CA GLN A 148 7.50 -4.72 -9.35
C GLN A 148 6.95 -6.13 -9.11
N GLY A 149 5.64 -6.35 -9.32
CA GLY A 149 5.01 -7.66 -9.22
C GLY A 149 5.46 -8.58 -10.37
N LYS A 150 5.96 -9.78 -10.04
CA LYS A 150 6.49 -10.72 -11.05
C LYS A 150 5.40 -11.16 -12.04
N ALA A 151 5.79 -11.29 -13.31
CA ALA A 151 4.90 -11.48 -14.45
C ALA A 151 3.92 -12.66 -14.33
N GLY A 152 2.61 -12.35 -14.40
CA GLY A 152 1.54 -13.34 -14.67
C GLY A 152 0.24 -13.09 -13.92
N ARG A 153 0.32 -12.53 -12.71
CA ARG A 153 -0.77 -12.06 -11.83
C ARG A 153 -0.10 -11.23 -10.74
N VAL A 154 -0.63 -10.07 -10.38
CA VAL A 154 -0.06 -9.26 -9.29
C VAL A 154 -1.05 -9.27 -8.14
N CYS A 155 -0.80 -10.11 -7.15
CA CYS A 155 -1.51 -10.06 -5.87
C CYS A 155 -0.87 -8.96 -5.01
N LEU A 156 -1.55 -7.82 -4.93
CA LEU A 156 -1.13 -6.65 -4.18
C LEU A 156 -1.83 -6.63 -2.83
N LEU A 157 -1.06 -6.65 -1.74
CA LEU A 157 -1.60 -6.40 -0.42
C LEU A 157 -1.40 -4.92 -0.04
N MET A 158 -2.48 -4.18 0.16
CA MET A 158 -2.44 -2.85 0.76
C MET A 158 -2.66 -2.97 2.27
N THR A 159 -1.63 -2.66 3.05
CA THR A 159 -1.77 -2.45 4.50
C THR A 159 -1.84 -0.94 4.75
N ALA A 160 -3.06 -0.45 4.98
CA ALA A 160 -3.28 0.94 5.39
C ALA A 160 -2.97 1.06 6.88
N VAL A 161 -1.88 1.75 7.20
CA VAL A 161 -1.46 1.99 8.57
C VAL A 161 -2.37 3.05 9.18
N SER A 162 -3.39 2.58 9.91
CA SER A 162 -4.28 3.39 10.73
C SER A 162 -5.18 4.38 9.97
N TRP A 163 -6.44 3.99 9.79
CA TRP A 163 -7.51 4.86 9.32
C TRP A 163 -7.88 5.91 10.37
N PHE A 164 -7.57 7.18 10.12
CA PHE A 164 -8.36 8.30 10.62
C PHE A 164 -8.46 9.37 9.54
N LEU A 165 -9.70 9.63 9.08
CA LEU A 165 -10.14 10.71 8.18
C LEU A 165 -9.71 10.63 6.71
#